data_AF-A0A932RB38-F1
#
_entry.id   AF-A0A932RB38-F1
#
_cell.length_a   1.000
_cell.length_b   1.000
_cell.length_c   1.000
_cell.angle_alpha   90.00
_cell.angle_beta   90.00
_cell.angle_gamma   90.00
#
_symmetry.space_group_name_H-M   'P 1'
#
loop_
_entity.id
_entity.type
_entity.pdbx_description
1 polymer ?
#
loop_
_entity_poly.entity_id
_entity_poly.type
_entity_poly.pdbx_seq_one_letter_code
_entity_poly.pdbx_strand_id
1 'polypeptide(L)'
;MDEAQVVGLLVRRCVAGDASAWEEIVQRYHRRIYNICYRFAGTSDDAQDLTQEVFIKMYRTLNSYDVGKGAFMTWVTTVTRNLLVDHFRKTKQDRLTDSLDSAPSEHEDALPLATQIADPSRPPDAQVQSRETREAV
;
A
#
# COMPACT_ATOMS: atom_id res chain seq x y z
N MET A 1 -9.86 -6.30 -23.82
CA MET A 1 -8.48 -5.99 -23.41
C MET A 1 -8.33 -6.41 -21.97
N ASP A 2 -7.22 -7.06 -21.65
CA ASP A 2 -6.85 -7.39 -20.27
C ASP A 2 -6.58 -6.11 -19.46
N GLU A 3 -6.88 -6.10 -18.16
CA GLU A 3 -6.68 -4.93 -17.29
C GLU A 3 -5.23 -4.47 -17.30
N ALA A 4 -4.28 -5.42 -17.31
CA ALA A 4 -2.86 -5.13 -17.39
C ALA A 4 -2.46 -4.41 -18.69
N GLN A 5 -3.10 -4.77 -19.83
CA GLN A 5 -2.86 -4.11 -21.11
C GLN A 5 -3.41 -2.68 -21.13
N VAL A 6 -4.61 -2.46 -20.58
CA VAL A 6 -5.21 -1.13 -20.49
C VAL A 6 -4.32 -0.22 -19.64
N VAL A 7 -3.90 -0.68 -18.46
CA VAL A 7 -3.04 0.11 -17.57
C VAL A 7 -1.68 0.35 -18.19
N GLY A 8 -1.08 -0.66 -18.84
CA GLY A 8 0.18 -0.49 -19.57
C GLY A 8 0.09 0.59 -20.65
N LEU A 9 -1.03 0.67 -21.38
CA LEU A 9 -1.27 1.73 -22.37
C LEU A 9 -1.40 3.10 -21.71
N LEU A 10 -2.16 3.21 -20.62
CA LEU A 10 -2.32 4.47 -19.88
C LEU A 10 -0.97 4.98 -19.36
N VAL A 11 -0.15 4.09 -18.77
CA VAL A 11 1.18 4.43 -18.29
C VAL A 11 2.07 4.95 -19.41
N ARG A 12 2.09 4.29 -20.58
CA ARG A 12 2.85 4.76 -21.75
C ARG A 12 2.43 6.15 -22.21
N ARG A 13 1.12 6.41 -22.25
CA ARG A 13 0.57 7.74 -22.60
C ARG A 13 0.95 8.80 -21.58
N CYS A 14 0.86 8.49 -20.28
CA CYS A 14 1.28 9.39 -19.21
C CYS A 14 2.76 9.77 -19.35
N VAL A 15 3.63 8.78 -19.58
CA VAL A 15 5.08 9.01 -19.77
C VAL A 15 5.36 9.86 -21.01
N ALA A 16 4.50 9.81 -22.02
CA ALA A 16 4.56 10.67 -23.20
C ALA A 16 3.98 12.09 -22.98
N GLY A 17 3.52 12.42 -21.76
CA GLY A 17 3.00 13.75 -21.39
C GLY A 17 1.48 13.91 -21.54
N ASP A 18 0.74 12.81 -21.75
CA ASP A 18 -0.72 12.85 -21.85
C ASP A 18 -1.39 12.97 -20.46
N ALA A 19 -1.82 14.19 -20.12
CA ALA A 19 -2.50 14.47 -18.86
C ALA A 19 -3.85 13.73 -18.71
N SER A 20 -4.56 13.44 -19.81
CA SER A 20 -5.84 12.74 -19.77
C SER A 20 -5.67 11.27 -19.35
N ALA A 21 -4.56 10.64 -19.77
CA ALA A 21 -4.24 9.29 -19.34
C ALA A 21 -3.93 9.23 -17.83
N TRP A 22 -3.33 10.28 -17.28
CA TRP A 22 -3.08 10.38 -15.84
C TRP A 22 -4.39 10.55 -15.06
N GLU A 23 -5.28 11.42 -15.52
CA GLU A 23 -6.61 11.60 -14.93
C GLU A 23 -7.39 10.27 -14.87
N GLU A 24 -7.30 9.47 -15.94
CA GLU A 24 -7.92 8.17 -15.99
C GLU A 24 -7.34 7.18 -14.96
N ILE A 25 -6.01 7.18 -14.76
CA ILE A 25 -5.36 6.41 -13.69
C ILE A 25 -5.87 6.88 -12.31
N VAL A 26 -5.89 8.19 -12.06
CA VAL A 26 -6.36 8.74 -10.78
C VAL A 26 -7.80 8.30 -10.53
N GLN A 27 -8.71 8.50 -11.48
CA GLN A 27 -10.12 8.16 -11.33
C GLN A 27 -10.33 6.67 -11.04
N ARG A 28 -9.58 5.79 -11.73
CA ARG A 28 -9.66 4.33 -11.56
C ARG A 28 -9.19 3.87 -10.18
N TYR A 29 -8.13 4.46 -9.65
CA TYR A 29 -7.44 3.95 -8.44
C TYR A 29 -7.68 4.78 -7.18
N HIS A 30 -8.27 5.98 -7.27
CA HIS A 30 -8.47 6.90 -6.15
C HIS A 30 -9.12 6.23 -4.94
N ARG A 31 -10.30 5.62 -5.12
CA ARG A 31 -11.03 4.99 -4.01
C ARG A 31 -10.22 3.90 -3.31
N ARG A 32 -9.43 3.11 -4.05
CA ARG A 32 -8.63 2.03 -3.48
C ARG A 32 -7.45 2.58 -2.68
N ILE A 33 -6.75 3.58 -3.23
CA ILE A 33 -5.62 4.23 -2.55
C ILE A 33 -6.10 4.98 -1.31
N TYR A 34 -7.19 5.73 -1.42
CA TYR A 34 -7.82 6.42 -0.30
C TYR A 34 -8.16 5.45 0.84
N ASN A 35 -8.79 4.32 0.54
CA ASN A 35 -9.13 3.33 1.55
C ASN A 35 -7.88 2.73 2.22
N ILE A 36 -6.76 2.60 1.51
CA ILE A 36 -5.48 2.20 2.12
C ILE A 36 -5.02 3.30 3.07
N CYS A 37 -4.88 4.54 2.61
CA CYS A 37 -4.43 5.66 3.45
C CYS A 37 -5.31 5.84 4.69
N TYR A 38 -6.64 5.76 4.55
CA TYR A 38 -7.61 5.87 5.65
C TYR A 38 -7.40 4.83 6.74
N ARG A 39 -7.10 3.58 6.36
CA ARG A 39 -6.81 2.51 7.33
C ARG A 39 -5.53 2.75 8.14
N PHE A 40 -4.62 3.56 7.63
CA PHE A 40 -3.39 3.93 8.35
C PHE A 40 -3.54 5.24 9.13
N ALA A 41 -4.26 6.22 8.58
CA ALA A 41 -4.38 7.55 9.16
C ALA A 41 -5.44 7.66 10.26
N GLY A 42 -6.55 6.94 10.15
CA GLY A 42 -7.64 6.97 11.13
C GLY A 42 -8.60 8.16 11.01
N THR A 43 -8.23 9.23 10.30
CA THR A 43 -9.08 10.40 10.02
C THR A 43 -9.30 10.59 8.52
N SER A 44 -10.38 11.28 8.15
CA SER A 44 -10.68 11.57 6.73
C SER A 44 -9.69 12.58 6.14
N ASP A 45 -9.34 13.61 6.90
CA ASP A 45 -8.50 14.72 6.43
C ASP A 45 -7.07 14.22 6.16
N ASP A 46 -6.46 13.51 7.11
CA ASP A 46 -5.12 12.94 6.94
C ASP A 46 -5.11 11.91 5.80
N ALA A 47 -6.18 11.12 5.65
CA ALA A 47 -6.28 10.16 4.56
C ALA A 47 -6.32 10.84 3.18
N GLN A 48 -7.03 11.97 3.07
CA GLN A 48 -7.10 12.74 1.84
C GLN A 48 -5.74 13.34 1.47
N ASP A 49 -5.01 13.86 2.44
CA ASP A 49 -3.66 14.43 2.22
C ASP A 49 -2.66 13.35 1.82
N LEU A 50 -2.62 12.23 2.55
CA LEU A 50 -1.76 11.09 2.21
C LEU A 50 -2.09 10.51 0.82
N THR A 51 -3.37 10.46 0.45
CA THR A 51 -3.79 10.01 -0.89
C THR A 51 -3.19 10.90 -1.98
N GLN A 52 -3.23 12.22 -1.79
CA GLN A 52 -2.62 13.16 -2.73
C GLN A 52 -1.10 12.96 -2.82
N GLU A 53 -0.40 12.83 -1.69
CA GLU A 53 1.03 12.59 -1.70
C GLU A 53 1.41 11.29 -2.42
N VAL A 54 0.62 10.23 -2.24
CA VAL A 54 0.78 8.96 -2.97
C VAL A 54 0.66 9.18 -4.46
N PHE A 55 -0.37 9.88 -4.94
CA PHE A 55 -0.54 10.15 -6.37
C PHE A 55 0.60 11.00 -6.94
N ILE A 56 1.07 12.02 -6.21
CA ILE A 56 2.23 12.81 -6.62
C ILE A 56 3.49 11.93 -6.73
N LYS A 57 3.71 11.03 -5.76
CA LYS A 57 4.83 10.10 -5.78
C LYS A 57 4.73 9.12 -6.95
N MET A 58 3.54 8.55 -7.17
CA MET A 58 3.25 7.69 -8.31
C MET A 58 3.54 8.39 -9.63
N TYR A 59 3.10 9.64 -9.81
CA TYR A 59 3.35 10.41 -11.04
C TYR A 59 4.85 10.56 -11.30
N ARG A 60 5.62 10.92 -10.26
CA ARG A 60 7.08 11.10 -10.35
C ARG A 60 7.84 9.81 -10.64
N THR A 61 7.33 8.66 -10.21
CA THR A 61 7.99 7.36 -10.38
C THR A 61 7.32 6.46 -11.41
N LEU A 62 6.33 6.97 -12.15
CA LEU A 62 5.49 6.16 -13.04
C LEU A 62 6.31 5.44 -14.12
N ASN A 63 7.41 6.05 -14.58
CA ASN A 63 8.32 5.45 -15.56
C ASN A 63 9.02 4.16 -15.06
N SER A 64 9.02 3.91 -13.75
CA SER A 64 9.62 2.72 -13.13
C SER A 64 8.67 1.53 -13.11
N TYR A 65 7.38 1.75 -13.39
CA TYR A 65 6.41 0.67 -13.45
C TYR A 65 6.66 -0.22 -14.68
N ASP A 66 6.76 -1.52 -14.45
CA ASP A 66 6.99 -2.53 -15.46
C ASP A 66 5.88 -3.59 -15.38
N VAL A 67 5.10 -3.69 -16.46
CA VAL A 67 4.00 -4.65 -16.60
C VAL A 67 4.49 -6.10 -16.46
N GLY A 68 5.75 -6.38 -16.85
CA GLY A 68 6.35 -7.71 -16.73
C GLY A 68 6.71 -8.12 -15.30
N LYS A 69 6.81 -7.15 -14.37
CA LYS A 69 7.18 -7.42 -12.96
C LYS A 69 5.97 -7.65 -12.05
N GLY A 70 4.76 -7.32 -12.51
CA GLY A 70 3.53 -7.58 -11.77
C GLY A 70 2.42 -6.58 -12.03
N ALA A 71 1.29 -6.81 -11.35
CA ALA A 71 0.11 -5.98 -11.46
C ALA A 71 0.37 -4.54 -10.97
N PHE A 72 -0.25 -3.57 -11.62
CA PHE A 72 -0.13 -2.16 -11.25
C PHE A 72 -0.51 -1.90 -9.80
N MET A 73 -1.60 -2.51 -9.32
CA MET A 73 -2.03 -2.34 -7.92
C MET A 73 -1.00 -2.85 -6.90
N THR A 74 -0.21 -3.87 -7.25
CA THR A 74 0.90 -4.35 -6.41
C THR A 74 2.00 -3.30 -6.32
N TRP A 75 2.38 -2.70 -7.45
CA TRP A 75 3.35 -1.59 -7.48
C TRP A 75 2.85 -0.37 -6.70
N VAL A 76 1.59 0.03 -6.90
CA VAL A 76 0.93 1.11 -6.15
C VAL A 76 0.98 0.84 -4.65
N THR A 77 0.61 -0.36 -4.22
CA THR A 77 0.61 -0.74 -2.80
C THR A 77 2.01 -0.61 -2.18
N THR A 78 3.07 -0.96 -2.93
CA THR A 78 4.45 -0.76 -2.50
C THR A 78 4.80 0.72 -2.37
N VAL A 79 4.43 1.55 -3.35
CA VAL A 79 4.66 3.01 -3.30
C VAL A 79 3.94 3.63 -2.10
N THR A 80 2.67 3.27 -1.90
CA THR A 80 1.83 3.74 -0.78
C THR A 80 2.42 3.32 0.56
N ARG A 81 2.74 2.03 0.74
CA ARG A 81 3.32 1.54 2.00
C ARG A 81 4.62 2.26 2.35
N ASN A 82 5.51 2.42 1.38
CA ASN A 82 6.79 3.11 1.61
C ASN A 82 6.56 4.55 2.07
N LEU A 83 5.62 5.26 1.44
CA LEU A 83 5.25 6.62 1.84
C LEU A 83 4.69 6.67 3.26
N LEU A 84 3.73 5.79 3.59
CA LEU A 84 3.09 5.77 4.90
C LEU A 84 4.11 5.45 6.00
N VAL A 85 4.97 4.45 5.80
CA VAL A 85 6.03 4.10 6.76
C VAL A 85 6.96 5.29 7.01
N ASP A 86 7.37 6.00 5.94
CA ASP A 86 8.21 7.19 6.07
C ASP A 86 7.51 8.32 6.82
N HIS A 87 6.23 8.56 6.52
CA HIS A 87 5.40 9.58 7.16
C HIS A 87 5.28 9.31 8.67
N PHE A 88 4.78 8.14 9.07
CA PHE A 88 4.60 7.81 10.49
C PHE A 88 5.91 7.67 11.27
N ARG A 89 7.01 7.26 10.62
CA ARG A 89 8.33 7.25 11.25
C ARG A 89 8.78 8.67 11.60
N LYS A 90 8.56 9.64 10.72
CA LYS A 90 8.86 11.07 10.97
C LYS A 90 7.96 11.63 12.06
N THR A 91 6.64 11.47 11.96
CA THR A 91 5.70 11.94 12.98
C THR A 91 6.04 11.40 14.38
N LYS A 92 6.45 10.13 14.48
CA LYS A 92 6.91 9.56 15.76
C LYS A 92 8.20 10.22 16.26
N GLN A 93 9.17 10.50 15.38
CA GLN A 93 10.39 11.21 15.75
C GLN A 93 10.10 12.64 16.19
N ASP A 94 9.26 13.36 15.45
CA ASP A 94 8.87 14.74 15.77
C ASP A 94 8.19 14.82 17.14
N ARG A 95 7.28 13.88 17.45
CA ARG A 95 6.63 13.75 18.77
C ARG A 95 7.60 13.40 19.91
N LEU A 96 8.71 12.73 19.63
CA LEU A 96 9.73 12.41 20.64
C LEU A 96 10.69 13.59 20.89
N THR A 97 10.79 14.51 19.94
CA THR A 97 11.62 15.72 20.04
C THR A 97 10.85 16.94 20.53
N ASP A 98 9.51 16.92 20.45
CA ASP A 98 8.68 17.90 21.14
C ASP A 98 8.88 17.77 22.66
N SER A 99 9.26 18.88 23.27
CA SER A 99 9.72 18.99 24.66
C SER A 99 8.83 18.25 25.66
N LEU A 100 9.44 17.71 26.73
CA LEU A 100 8.83 16.96 27.85
C LEU A 100 7.74 17.71 28.66
N ASP A 101 7.30 18.88 28.19
CA ASP A 101 6.36 19.79 28.87
C ASP A 101 4.94 19.76 28.26
N SER A 102 4.71 18.96 27.21
CA SER A 102 3.36 18.72 26.70
C SER A 102 2.73 17.56 27.44
N ALA A 103 1.79 17.86 28.34
CA ALA A 103 0.93 16.84 28.94
C ALA A 103 0.31 15.94 27.85
N PRO A 104 0.31 14.60 28.02
CA PRO A 104 -0.22 13.71 27.02
C PRO A 104 -1.72 13.97 26.85
N SER A 105 -2.11 14.40 25.64
CA SER A 105 -3.51 14.45 25.26
C SER A 105 -4.08 13.05 25.25
N GLU A 106 -5.12 12.83 26.05
CA GLU A 106 -5.92 11.61 26.13
C GLU A 106 -6.67 11.37 24.80
N HIS A 107 -5.98 10.84 23.80
CA HIS A 107 -6.62 10.15 22.68
C HIS A 107 -6.28 8.68 22.81
N GLU A 108 -7.15 8.01 23.57
CA GLU A 108 -7.24 6.56 23.65
C GLU A 108 -7.56 5.97 22.26
N ASP A 109 -7.08 4.75 22.05
CA ASP A 109 -7.36 3.84 20.93
C ASP A 109 -6.58 3.99 19.62
N ALA A 110 -5.25 4.01 19.72
CA ALA A 110 -4.43 3.32 18.72
C ALA A 110 -4.03 1.95 19.28
N LEU A 111 -4.77 0.90 18.91
CA LEU A 111 -4.39 -0.48 19.21
C LEU A 111 -2.95 -0.76 18.76
N PRO A 112 -2.12 -1.45 19.57
CA PRO A 112 -0.76 -1.76 19.19
C PRO A 112 -0.73 -2.60 17.91
N LEU A 113 0.16 -2.21 16.98
CA LEU A 113 0.35 -2.80 15.64
C LEU A 113 0.59 -4.32 15.64
N ALA A 114 0.90 -4.91 16.80
CA ALA A 114 1.07 -6.34 17.01
C ALA A 114 -0.23 -7.16 16.84
N THR A 115 -1.42 -6.56 17.01
CA THR A 115 -2.70 -7.31 17.00
C THR A 115 -3.30 -7.48 15.60
N GLN A 116 -2.71 -6.91 14.54
CA GLN A 116 -3.28 -6.97 13.17
C GLN A 116 -2.46 -7.79 12.17
N ILE A 117 -1.36 -8.44 12.60
CA ILE A 117 -0.67 -9.45 11.78
C ILE A 117 -1.23 -10.83 12.16
N ALA A 118 -2.53 -11.02 12.02
CA ALA A 118 -3.11 -12.34 11.88
C ALA A 118 -3.27 -12.59 10.38
N ASP A 119 -2.27 -13.23 9.79
CA ASP A 119 -2.31 -13.75 8.42
C ASP A 119 -3.38 -14.85 8.34
N PRO A 120 -4.46 -14.71 7.54
CA PRO A 120 -5.38 -15.83 7.31
C PRO A 120 -4.84 -16.83 6.28
N SER A 121 -3.59 -16.66 5.81
CA SER A 121 -2.93 -17.62 4.93
C SER A 121 -2.33 -18.75 5.78
N ARG A 122 -3.19 -19.73 6.07
CA ARG A 122 -2.90 -21.16 6.30
C ARG A 122 -1.42 -21.54 6.13
N PRO A 123 -0.73 -22.08 7.16
CA PRO A 123 0.64 -22.55 6.99
C PRO A 123 0.69 -23.67 5.94
N PRO A 124 1.63 -23.62 4.97
CA PRO A 124 1.73 -24.63 3.93
C PRO A 124 2.64 -25.75 4.42
N ASP A 125 2.20 -26.59 5.35
CA ASP A 125 2.92 -27.81 5.73
C ASP A 125 2.01 -28.79 6.49
N ALA A 126 1.18 -29.57 5.77
CA ALA A 126 0.52 -30.74 6.35
C ALA A 126 -0.06 -31.74 5.31
N GLN A 127 0.46 -31.83 4.08
CA GLN A 127 0.02 -32.87 3.13
C GLN A 127 1.18 -33.44 2.29
N VAL A 128 2.18 -34.03 2.97
CA VAL A 128 3.04 -35.07 2.39
C VAL A 128 3.27 -36.15 3.44
N GLN A 129 2.24 -36.93 3.77
CA GLN A 129 2.39 -38.24 4.44
C GLN A 129 1.20 -39.14 4.10
N SER A 130 1.16 -39.69 2.88
CA SER A 130 0.43 -40.95 2.60
C SER A 130 0.81 -41.57 1.26
N ARG A 131 2.12 -41.72 1.03
CA ARG A 131 2.77 -42.72 0.16
C ARG A 131 4.14 -42.82 0.84
N GLU A 132 4.51 -43.82 1.63
CA GLU A 132 4.55 -45.24 1.31
C GLU A 132 4.57 -46.04 2.64
N THR A 133 3.56 -46.86 2.89
CA THR A 133 3.70 -48.08 3.69
C THR A 133 2.98 -49.20 2.94
N ARG A 134 3.58 -49.58 1.81
CA ARG A 134 3.32 -50.87 1.19
C ARG A 134 4.65 -51.55 1.01
N GLU A 135 5.07 -52.30 2.03
CA GLU A 135 5.88 -53.52 1.93
C GLU A 135 6.28 -53.96 3.35
N ALA A 136 5.56 -54.95 3.87
CA ALA A 136 6.07 -56.03 4.74
C ALA A 136 4.90 -56.83 5.32
N VAL A 137 4.29 -57.69 4.50
CA VAL A 137 3.85 -59.06 4.88
C VAL A 137 4.03 -59.92 3.64
#